data_AF-X0BIJ7-F1
#
_entry.id   AF-X0BIJ7-F1
#
_cell.length_a   1.000
_cell.length_b   1.000
_cell.length_c   1.000
_cell.angle_alpha   90.00
_cell.angle_beta   90.00
_cell.angle_gamma   90.00
#
_symmetry.space_group_name_H-M   'P 1'
#
loop_
_entity.id
_entity.type
_entity.pdbx_description
1 polymer ?
#
loop_
_entity_poly.entity_id
_entity_poly.type
_entity_poly.pdbx_seq_one_letter_code
_entity_poly.pdbx_strand_id
1 'polypeptide(L)'
;MAASWWPMLLRTKIFSGPFAVAALACTELLSSTFHKSTLTYPKNAIWSSISMDLAENATIEAATASWKAMAVLVRNVPGLMDLGITGNEFAATSTISTSNNQSSVKKGVGLIITLYGYNTTASMLKLLPEPTSHRMMTYAAVKGVKIEMAEPNMAAHYLSFFDVLNPNPSACSDISLISSRLLGHSQLTDLSLQDVQRHLYTIMNSQVEEEPSNMIIGLQGGPGPRDASQDMRGGLNPAWRQA
;
A
#
# COMPACT_ATOMS: atom_id res chain seq x y z
N MET A 1 16.57 15.62 6.46
CA MET A 1 16.34 15.20 5.07
C MET A 1 14.91 14.72 4.97
N ALA A 2 13.97 15.55 4.53
CA ALA A 2 12.55 15.20 4.56
C ALA A 2 11.90 15.58 3.23
N ALA A 3 11.60 14.56 2.42
CA ALA A 3 10.78 14.68 1.22
C ALA A 3 9.45 15.38 1.54
N SER A 4 8.98 16.22 0.62
CA SER A 4 7.71 16.88 0.78
C SER A 4 6.56 15.90 0.56
N TRP A 5 5.90 15.50 1.63
CA TRP A 5 4.68 14.73 1.60
C TRP A 5 3.48 15.69 1.53
N TRP A 6 2.75 15.65 0.41
CA TRP A 6 1.35 16.05 0.41
C TRP A 6 0.54 14.84 0.90
N PRO A 7 -0.47 15.01 1.78
CA PRO A 7 -0.97 13.94 2.63
C PRO A 7 -1.94 13.02 1.89
N MET A 8 -1.78 11.68 1.96
CA MET A 8 -2.86 10.74 1.63
C MET A 8 -2.89 9.47 2.50
N LEU A 9 -3.80 9.55 3.48
CA LEU A 9 -4.75 8.57 4.02
C LEU A 9 -4.69 7.11 3.52
N LEU A 10 -4.84 6.16 4.46
CA LEU A 10 -5.44 4.83 4.18
C LEU A 10 -6.79 5.04 3.46
N ARG A 11 -7.07 4.32 2.37
CA ARG A 11 -8.34 4.48 1.65
C ARG A 11 -9.00 3.13 1.46
N THR A 12 -10.29 3.02 1.73
CA THR A 12 -11.09 1.91 1.21
C THR A 12 -11.93 2.40 0.03
N LYS A 13 -11.87 1.71 -1.12
CA LYS A 13 -12.65 2.02 -2.35
C LYS A 13 -13.62 0.87 -2.64
N ILE A 14 -14.67 1.10 -3.43
CA ILE A 14 -15.56 0.05 -3.96
C ILE A 14 -15.52 0.12 -5.50
N PHE A 15 -15.34 -1.04 -6.13
CA PHE A 15 -15.38 -1.42 -7.55
C PHE A 15 -14.39 -0.90 -8.63
N SER A 16 -14.50 -1.56 -9.80
CA SER A 16 -13.49 -2.12 -10.71
C SER A 16 -13.14 -1.28 -11.94
N GLY A 17 -11.84 -1.20 -12.26
CA GLY A 17 -11.29 -0.56 -13.46
C GLY A 17 -9.82 -0.15 -13.24
N PRO A 18 -9.05 0.15 -14.31
CA PRO A 18 -7.63 0.50 -14.16
C PRO A 18 -7.53 1.95 -13.68
N PHE A 19 -7.12 2.16 -12.42
CA PHE A 19 -7.21 3.48 -11.79
C PHE A 19 -5.88 4.06 -11.34
N ALA A 20 -5.64 5.28 -11.83
CA ALA A 20 -4.59 6.20 -11.42
C ALA A 20 -4.77 6.68 -9.97
N VAL A 21 -3.64 6.98 -9.32
CA VAL A 21 -3.61 7.67 -8.02
C VAL A 21 -4.11 9.10 -8.24
N ALA A 22 -5.21 9.46 -7.58
CA ALA A 22 -5.78 10.79 -7.69
C ALA A 22 -5.12 11.75 -6.70
N ALA A 23 -4.46 12.80 -7.18
CA ALA A 23 -4.10 13.96 -6.36
C ALA A 23 -5.25 14.98 -6.43
N LEU A 24 -5.77 15.41 -5.28
CA LEU A 24 -6.82 16.43 -5.20
C LEU A 24 -6.17 17.81 -5.41
N ALA A 25 -6.55 18.52 -6.48
CA ALA A 25 -6.29 19.94 -6.63
C ALA A 25 -7.62 20.65 -6.95
N CYS A 26 -8.25 21.24 -5.93
CA CYS A 26 -9.28 22.26 -6.12
C CYS A 26 -8.58 23.61 -6.06
N THR A 27 -8.59 24.34 -7.17
CA THR A 27 -8.00 25.68 -7.29
C THR A 27 -9.11 26.72 -7.17
N GLU A 28 -9.22 27.37 -6.02
CA GLU A 28 -9.79 28.72 -5.93
C GLU A 28 -8.78 29.65 -5.26
N LEU A 29 -8.60 30.81 -5.88
CA LEU A 29 -7.56 31.79 -5.63
C LEU A 29 -7.71 32.49 -4.27
N LEU A 30 -6.78 32.21 -3.37
CA LEU A 30 -6.28 33.19 -2.40
C LEU A 30 -4.79 33.39 -2.69
N SER A 31 -4.40 34.59 -3.12
CA SER A 31 -3.01 34.98 -3.39
C SER A 31 -2.21 35.02 -2.09
N SER A 32 -1.84 33.84 -1.60
CA SER A 32 -0.83 33.64 -0.56
C SER A 32 0.29 32.80 -1.17
N THR A 33 1.49 33.37 -1.24
CA THR A 33 2.65 32.69 -1.82
C THR A 33 3.30 31.84 -0.74
N PHE A 34 3.22 30.52 -0.86
CA PHE A 34 3.97 29.62 0.01
C PHE A 34 5.39 29.44 -0.52
N HIS A 35 6.38 29.87 0.25
CA HIS A 35 7.78 29.55 -0.02
C HIS A 35 8.05 28.14 0.53
N LYS A 36 8.25 27.19 -0.38
CA LYS A 36 8.55 25.80 -0.05
C LYS A 36 10.04 25.53 -0.29
N SER A 37 10.71 24.89 0.65
CA SER A 37 12.09 24.44 0.46
C SER A 37 12.17 23.51 -0.75
N THR A 38 12.99 23.86 -1.74
CA THR A 38 13.28 23.00 -2.89
C THR A 38 14.39 22.02 -2.52
N LEU A 39 14.07 20.74 -2.50
CA LEU A 39 15.08 19.68 -2.40
C LEU A 39 15.64 19.38 -3.78
N THR A 40 16.92 18.99 -3.83
CA THR A 40 17.50 18.41 -5.04
C THR A 40 16.78 17.12 -5.40
N TYR A 41 16.38 16.97 -6.66
CA TYR A 41 15.81 15.71 -7.14
C TYR A 41 16.77 14.53 -6.90
N PRO A 42 16.24 13.34 -6.60
CA PRO A 42 17.07 12.16 -6.51
C PRO A 42 17.74 11.86 -7.86
N LYS A 43 18.97 11.36 -7.80
CA LYS A 43 19.81 10.98 -8.94
C LYS A 43 19.27 9.76 -9.69
N ASN A 44 18.42 8.96 -9.04
CA ASN A 44 17.65 7.90 -9.64
C ASN A 44 16.43 7.56 -8.77
N ALA A 45 15.47 6.89 -9.39
CA ALA A 45 14.36 6.23 -8.71
C ALA A 45 14.26 4.81 -9.24
N ILE A 46 14.04 3.87 -8.33
CA ILE A 46 13.91 2.45 -8.65
C ILE A 46 12.59 1.97 -8.10
N TRP A 47 11.88 1.13 -8.85
CA TRP A 47 10.62 0.54 -8.41
C TRP A 47 10.50 -0.93 -8.76
N SER A 48 9.76 -1.66 -7.94
CA SER A 48 9.40 -3.07 -8.12
C SER A 48 8.02 -3.28 -7.50
N SER A 49 7.41 -4.45 -7.72
CA SER A 49 6.15 -4.82 -7.10
C SER A 49 6.18 -6.23 -6.53
N ILE A 50 5.37 -6.45 -5.49
CA ILE A 50 4.95 -7.78 -5.06
C ILE A 50 3.45 -7.86 -5.32
N SER A 51 3.00 -8.88 -6.05
CA SER A 51 1.59 -9.14 -6.32
C SER A 51 1.17 -10.48 -5.74
N MET A 52 -0.11 -10.56 -5.38
CA MET A 52 -0.77 -11.80 -5.00
C MET A 52 -2.15 -11.86 -5.66
N ASP A 53 -2.37 -12.94 -6.39
CA ASP A 53 -3.63 -13.23 -7.06
C ASP A 53 -4.28 -14.50 -6.48
N LEU A 54 -5.61 -14.53 -6.55
CA LEU A 54 -6.43 -15.70 -6.24
C LEU A 54 -7.04 -16.24 -7.53
N ALA A 55 -7.03 -17.57 -7.68
CA ALA A 55 -7.73 -18.23 -8.76
C ALA A 55 -9.26 -18.02 -8.65
N GLU A 56 -9.96 -17.99 -9.79
CA GLU A 56 -11.43 -17.82 -9.84
C GLU A 56 -12.18 -18.90 -9.04
N ASN A 57 -11.63 -20.11 -8.96
CA ASN A 57 -12.18 -21.23 -8.20
C ASN A 57 -11.38 -21.54 -6.93
N ALA A 58 -10.78 -20.50 -6.31
CA ALA A 58 -10.03 -20.64 -5.08
C ALA A 58 -10.86 -21.32 -3.98
N THR A 59 -10.19 -22.08 -3.12
CA THR A 59 -10.84 -22.76 -1.99
C THR A 59 -10.89 -21.86 -0.76
N ILE A 60 -11.63 -22.27 0.28
CA ILE A 60 -11.62 -21.60 1.59
C ILE A 60 -10.20 -21.57 2.18
N GLU A 61 -9.41 -22.62 1.93
CA GLU A 61 -8.02 -22.70 2.36
C GLU A 61 -7.16 -21.65 1.64
N ALA A 62 -7.32 -21.50 0.32
CA ALA A 62 -6.64 -20.47 -0.46
C ALA A 62 -7.01 -19.05 -0.01
N ALA A 63 -8.29 -18.81 0.29
CA ALA A 63 -8.77 -17.55 0.84
C ALA A 63 -8.14 -17.24 2.22
N THR A 64 -8.02 -18.25 3.08
CA THR A 64 -7.37 -18.10 4.39
C THR A 64 -5.87 -17.83 4.23
N ALA A 65 -5.23 -18.52 3.29
CA ALA A 65 -3.81 -18.35 2.96
C ALA A 65 -3.52 -16.94 2.42
N SER A 66 -4.41 -16.38 1.58
CA SER A 66 -4.25 -15.03 1.05
C SER A 66 -4.29 -13.97 2.16
N TRP A 67 -5.21 -14.09 3.12
CA TRP A 67 -5.25 -13.18 4.28
C TRP A 67 -3.99 -13.26 5.15
N LYS A 68 -3.43 -14.46 5.33
CA LYS A 68 -2.17 -14.64 6.06
C LYS A 68 -0.98 -14.04 5.30
N ALA A 69 -0.91 -14.22 3.99
CA ALA A 69 0.13 -13.63 3.15
C ALA A 69 0.07 -12.09 3.19
N MET A 70 -1.13 -11.52 3.08
CA MET A 70 -1.34 -10.08 3.25
C MET A 70 -0.91 -9.59 4.63
N ALA A 71 -1.29 -10.30 5.71
CA ALA A 71 -0.87 -9.94 7.06
C ALA A 71 0.66 -10.01 7.22
N VAL A 72 1.34 -10.96 6.58
CA VAL A 72 2.81 -10.98 6.53
C VAL A 72 3.34 -9.72 5.85
N LEU A 73 2.82 -9.36 4.68
CA LEU A 73 3.25 -8.18 3.94
C LEU A 73 3.12 -6.90 4.79
N VAL A 74 1.91 -6.62 5.26
CA VAL A 74 1.56 -5.38 5.98
C VAL A 74 2.36 -5.24 7.28
N ARG A 75 2.65 -6.34 7.99
CA ARG A 75 3.48 -6.31 9.21
C ARG A 75 4.92 -5.89 8.98
N ASN A 76 5.46 -6.11 7.79
CA ASN A 76 6.84 -5.74 7.46
C ASN A 76 6.95 -4.34 6.83
N VAL A 77 5.82 -3.73 6.44
CA VAL A 77 5.80 -2.40 5.81
C VAL A 77 6.49 -1.32 6.66
N PRO A 78 6.24 -1.18 7.98
CA PRO A 78 6.93 -0.18 8.79
C PRO A 78 8.46 -0.32 8.76
N GLY A 79 8.98 -1.55 8.82
CA GLY A 79 10.42 -1.81 8.73
C GLY A 79 11.02 -1.46 7.37
N LEU A 80 10.28 -1.67 6.27
CA LEU A 80 10.70 -1.22 4.94
C LEU A 80 10.76 0.31 4.86
N MET A 81 9.77 1.01 5.44
CA MET A 81 9.77 2.48 5.51
C MET A 81 10.93 3.05 6.33
N ASP A 82 11.32 2.37 7.41
CA ASP A 82 12.49 2.75 8.20
C ASP A 82 13.80 2.67 7.40
N LEU A 83 13.87 1.74 6.44
CA LEU A 83 14.97 1.59 5.51
C LEU A 83 14.89 2.54 4.31
N GLY A 84 13.92 3.46 4.29
CA GLY A 84 13.74 4.46 3.24
C GLY A 84 13.01 3.94 1.99
N ILE A 85 12.40 2.76 2.05
CA ILE A 85 11.50 2.27 1.00
C ILE A 85 10.13 2.93 1.18
N THR A 86 9.58 3.45 0.09
CA THR A 86 8.21 3.97 0.04
C THR A 86 7.42 3.21 -1.03
N GLY A 87 6.20 3.62 -1.34
CA GLY A 87 5.30 2.82 -2.14
C GLY A 87 3.83 3.11 -1.91
N ASN A 88 3.03 2.30 -2.60
CA ASN A 88 1.61 2.18 -2.36
C ASN A 88 1.17 0.74 -2.60
N GLU A 89 0.23 0.27 -1.79
CA GLU A 89 -0.44 -1.01 -1.96
C GLU A 89 -1.89 -0.77 -2.38
N PHE A 90 -2.40 -1.66 -3.21
CA PHE A 90 -3.81 -1.84 -3.50
C PHE A 90 -4.20 -3.29 -3.19
N ALA A 91 -5.26 -3.47 -2.41
CA ALA A 91 -5.83 -4.77 -2.11
C ALA A 91 -7.33 -4.77 -2.40
N ALA A 92 -7.86 -5.90 -2.85
CA ALA A 92 -9.28 -6.07 -3.16
C ALA A 92 -9.76 -7.45 -2.69
N THR A 93 -10.95 -7.51 -2.10
CA THR A 93 -11.56 -8.79 -1.74
C THR A 93 -12.28 -9.41 -2.92
N SER A 94 -12.22 -10.74 -3.04
CA SER A 94 -13.03 -11.52 -3.97
C SER A 94 -13.90 -12.53 -3.23
N THR A 95 -15.12 -12.73 -3.72
CA THR A 95 -16.03 -13.75 -3.21
C THR A 95 -15.57 -15.13 -3.66
N ILE A 96 -15.57 -16.09 -2.72
CA ILE A 96 -15.15 -17.46 -2.94
C ILE A 96 -16.37 -18.36 -2.99
N SER A 97 -16.60 -19.02 -4.12
CA SER A 97 -17.72 -19.94 -4.29
C SER A 97 -17.50 -21.21 -3.45
N THR A 98 -18.33 -21.41 -2.43
CA THR A 98 -18.35 -22.67 -1.68
C THR A 98 -19.33 -23.62 -2.34
N SER A 99 -18.85 -24.79 -2.81
CA SER A 99 -19.70 -25.83 -3.43
C SER A 99 -20.74 -26.43 -2.49
N ASN A 100 -20.65 -26.14 -1.20
CA ASN A 100 -21.59 -26.59 -0.18
C ASN A 100 -22.40 -25.37 0.26
N ASN A 101 -23.72 -25.52 0.35
CA ASN A 101 -24.74 -24.53 0.78
C ASN A 101 -24.53 -24.01 2.23
N GLN A 102 -23.32 -23.60 2.60
CA GLN A 102 -23.03 -22.92 3.85
C GLN A 102 -23.31 -21.44 3.65
N SER A 103 -24.25 -20.94 4.44
CA SER A 103 -24.87 -19.61 4.42
C SER A 103 -23.94 -18.44 4.79
N SER A 104 -22.62 -18.57 4.64
CA SER A 104 -21.70 -17.46 4.84
C SER A 104 -20.72 -17.37 3.68
N VAL A 105 -20.90 -16.36 2.83
CA VAL A 105 -19.94 -16.00 1.78
C VAL A 105 -18.56 -15.79 2.42
N LYS A 106 -17.55 -16.55 1.94
CA LYS A 106 -16.15 -16.35 2.35
C LYS A 106 -15.45 -15.46 1.32
N LYS A 107 -14.63 -14.54 1.81
CA LYS A 107 -13.85 -13.62 0.96
C LYS A 107 -12.37 -13.94 1.03
N GLY A 108 -11.71 -14.02 -0.12
CA GLY A 108 -10.26 -13.96 -0.25
C GLY A 108 -9.80 -12.53 -0.49
N VAL A 109 -8.49 -12.31 -0.56
CA VAL A 109 -7.89 -11.01 -0.90
C VAL A 109 -6.79 -11.17 -1.93
N GLY A 110 -6.83 -10.36 -2.99
CA GLY A 110 -5.72 -10.15 -3.92
C GLY A 110 -5.09 -8.78 -3.66
N LEU A 111 -3.81 -8.62 -3.96
CA LEU A 111 -3.12 -7.35 -3.76
C LEU A 111 -1.97 -7.13 -4.74
N ILE A 112 -1.59 -5.87 -4.87
CA ILE A 112 -0.34 -5.43 -5.46
C ILE A 112 0.25 -4.32 -4.59
N ILE A 113 1.48 -4.48 -4.16
CA ILE A 113 2.27 -3.39 -3.56
C ILE A 113 3.35 -2.97 -4.54
N THR A 114 3.41 -1.69 -4.85
CA THR A 114 4.50 -1.10 -5.62
C THR A 114 5.43 -0.40 -4.64
N LEU A 115 6.70 -0.80 -4.65
CA LEU A 115 7.75 -0.31 -3.76
C LEU A 115 8.71 0.58 -4.55
N TYR A 116 9.12 1.68 -3.93
CA TYR A 116 9.99 2.69 -4.51
C TYR A 116 11.20 2.93 -3.60
N GLY A 117 12.36 3.14 -4.21
CA GLY A 117 13.54 3.64 -3.53
C GLY A 117 14.21 4.75 -4.34
N TYR A 118 14.69 5.77 -3.65
CA TYR A 118 15.41 6.90 -4.25
C TYR A 118 16.90 6.82 -3.94
N ASN A 119 17.76 7.24 -4.88
CA ASN A 119 19.22 7.21 -4.71
C ASN A 119 19.76 5.83 -4.31
N THR A 120 19.18 4.76 -4.86
CA THR A 120 19.49 3.36 -4.48
C THR A 120 19.80 2.51 -5.71
N THR A 121 19.96 1.20 -5.54
CA THR A 121 20.23 0.23 -6.62
C THR A 121 19.11 -0.80 -6.77
N ALA A 122 18.99 -1.40 -7.95
CA ALA A 122 18.01 -2.45 -8.22
C ALA A 122 18.22 -3.65 -7.27
N SER A 123 19.49 -4.01 -7.04
CA SER A 123 19.87 -5.06 -6.09
C SER A 123 19.36 -4.78 -4.68
N MET A 124 19.47 -3.54 -4.19
CA MET A 124 18.95 -3.17 -2.87
C MET A 124 17.42 -3.27 -2.81
N LEU A 125 16.72 -2.75 -3.82
CA LEU A 125 15.24 -2.82 -3.84
C LEU A 125 14.72 -4.25 -4.02
N LYS A 126 15.53 -5.16 -4.56
CA LYS A 126 15.21 -6.59 -4.62
C LYS A 126 15.48 -7.30 -3.29
N LEU A 127 16.62 -7.02 -2.68
CA LEU A 127 17.09 -7.73 -1.49
C LEU A 127 16.30 -7.36 -0.22
N LEU A 128 15.88 -6.10 -0.06
CA LEU A 128 15.18 -5.67 1.15
C LEU A 128 13.79 -6.33 1.33
N PRO A 129 12.92 -6.43 0.30
CA PRO A 129 11.61 -7.07 0.43
C PRO A 129 11.66 -8.61 0.29
N GLU A 130 12.78 -9.18 -0.16
CA GLU A 130 12.91 -10.62 -0.42
C GLU A 130 12.53 -11.51 0.78
N PRO A 131 12.97 -11.24 2.04
CA PRO A 131 12.54 -12.04 3.19
C PRO A 131 11.02 -12.00 3.41
N THR A 132 10.38 -10.86 3.15
CA THR A 132 8.92 -10.71 3.24
C THR A 132 8.25 -11.52 2.14
N SER A 133 8.72 -11.39 0.90
CA SER A 133 8.22 -12.17 -0.25
C SER A 133 8.34 -13.68 -0.01
N HIS A 134 9.49 -14.15 0.49
CA HIS A 134 9.70 -15.56 0.83
C HIS A 134 8.73 -16.06 1.90
N ARG A 135 8.49 -15.27 2.95
CA ARG A 135 7.49 -15.59 3.99
C ARG A 135 6.05 -15.56 3.47
N MET A 136 5.75 -14.75 2.44
CA MET A 136 4.46 -14.80 1.77
C MET A 136 4.32 -16.08 0.93
N MET A 137 5.38 -16.47 0.22
CA MET A 137 5.40 -17.66 -0.64
C MET A 137 5.12 -18.97 0.10
N THR A 138 5.36 -19.04 1.42
CA THR A 138 4.94 -20.21 2.22
C THR A 138 3.42 -20.44 2.18
N TYR A 139 2.64 -19.39 1.93
CA TYR A 139 1.19 -19.47 1.73
C TYR A 139 0.78 -19.67 0.26
N ALA A 140 1.67 -19.38 -0.69
CA ALA A 140 1.47 -19.67 -2.11
C ALA A 140 1.57 -21.17 -2.44
N ALA A 141 2.08 -21.99 -1.51
CA ALA A 141 2.03 -23.45 -1.62
C ALA A 141 0.59 -24.00 -1.63
N VAL A 142 -0.38 -23.22 -1.12
CA VAL A 142 -1.80 -23.57 -1.19
C VAL A 142 -2.31 -23.34 -2.61
N LYS A 143 -2.89 -24.39 -3.20
CA LYS A 143 -3.44 -24.35 -4.56
C LYS A 143 -4.47 -23.21 -4.69
N GLY A 144 -4.25 -22.32 -5.66
CA GLY A 144 -5.15 -21.21 -5.96
C GLY A 144 -4.67 -19.85 -5.43
N VAL A 145 -3.53 -19.78 -4.75
CA VAL A 145 -2.82 -18.53 -4.43
C VAL A 145 -1.57 -18.43 -5.28
N LYS A 146 -1.38 -17.30 -5.97
CA LYS A 146 -0.18 -17.01 -6.77
C LYS A 146 0.48 -15.76 -6.21
N ILE A 147 1.79 -15.81 -5.92
CA ILE A 147 2.55 -14.66 -5.41
C ILE A 147 3.78 -14.46 -6.29
N GLU A 148 3.98 -13.23 -6.75
CA GLU A 148 5.09 -12.86 -7.63
C GLU A 148 5.77 -11.59 -7.14
N MET A 149 7.08 -11.50 -7.35
CA MET A 149 7.84 -10.29 -7.16
C MET A 149 8.46 -9.90 -8.49
N ALA A 150 8.14 -8.71 -8.98
CA ALA A 150 8.63 -8.21 -10.26
C ALA A 150 10.09 -7.77 -10.17
N GLU A 151 10.84 -7.92 -11.27
CA GLU A 151 12.19 -7.38 -11.35
C GLU A 151 12.17 -5.83 -11.23
N PRO A 152 13.15 -5.24 -10.53
CA PRO A 152 13.19 -3.78 -10.37
C PRO A 152 13.47 -3.06 -11.69
N ASN A 153 12.76 -1.96 -11.89
CA ASN A 153 12.97 -1.01 -12.97
C ASN A 153 13.66 0.25 -12.42
N MET A 154 14.33 1.01 -13.29
CA MET A 154 15.06 2.21 -12.91
C MET A 154 14.75 3.37 -13.86
N ALA A 155 14.59 4.55 -13.28
CA ALA A 155 14.57 5.82 -13.98
C ALA A 155 15.77 6.66 -13.52
N ALA A 156 16.46 7.28 -14.47
CA ALA A 156 17.59 8.17 -14.20
C ALA A 156 17.17 9.49 -13.54
N HIS A 157 15.90 9.89 -13.66
CA HIS A 157 15.40 11.14 -13.11
C HIS A 157 14.03 10.95 -12.46
N TYR A 158 13.77 11.73 -11.41
CA TYR A 158 12.51 11.68 -10.67
C TYR A 158 11.28 11.97 -11.54
N LEU A 159 11.35 12.95 -12.45
CA LEU A 159 10.21 13.30 -13.30
C LEU A 159 9.83 12.17 -14.25
N SER A 160 10.81 11.49 -14.84
CA SER A 160 10.55 10.31 -15.68
C SER A 160 9.88 9.18 -14.89
N PHE A 161 10.30 8.97 -13.63
CA PHE A 161 9.63 8.04 -12.73
C PHE A 161 8.20 8.47 -12.39
N PHE A 162 7.98 9.77 -12.12
CA PHE A 162 6.67 10.32 -11.84
C PHE A 162 5.70 10.09 -13.01
N ASP A 163 6.14 10.32 -14.25
CA ASP A 163 5.35 10.11 -15.46
C ASP A 163 4.98 8.62 -15.64
N VAL A 164 5.90 7.71 -15.32
CA VAL A 164 5.64 6.25 -15.37
C VAL A 164 4.54 5.84 -14.39
N LEU A 165 4.51 6.42 -13.19
CA LEU A 165 3.49 6.11 -12.18
C LEU A 165 2.16 6.82 -12.44
N ASN A 166 2.17 7.89 -13.22
CA ASN A 166 1.00 8.72 -13.50
C ASN A 166 0.79 8.91 -15.01
N PRO A 167 0.63 7.82 -15.78
CA PRO A 167 0.55 7.90 -17.24
C PRO A 167 -0.74 8.57 -17.72
N ASN A 168 -1.76 8.63 -16.87
CA ASN A 168 -3.06 9.20 -17.17
C ASN A 168 -3.41 10.29 -16.14
N PRO A 169 -4.17 11.32 -16.56
CA PRO A 169 -4.73 12.29 -15.62
C PRO A 169 -5.53 11.59 -14.52
N SER A 170 -5.36 12.06 -13.29
CA SER A 170 -6.16 11.60 -12.16
C SER A 170 -7.65 11.82 -12.44
N ALA A 171 -8.44 10.75 -12.46
CA ALA A 171 -9.89 10.87 -12.46
C ALA A 171 -10.37 11.29 -11.06
N CYS A 172 -11.15 12.38 -10.99
CA CYS A 172 -11.78 12.88 -9.77
C CYS A 172 -13.26 13.15 -10.07
N SER A 173 -14.16 12.25 -9.67
CA SER A 173 -15.62 12.50 -9.69
C SER A 173 -16.46 11.49 -8.89
N ASP A 174 -15.86 10.69 -8.00
CA ASP A 174 -16.59 9.62 -7.30
C ASP A 174 -17.06 10.03 -5.89
N ILE A 175 -18.17 9.42 -5.45
CA ILE A 175 -18.70 9.52 -4.09
C ILE A 175 -17.66 8.96 -3.11
N SER A 176 -17.09 9.83 -2.26
CA SER A 176 -16.03 9.46 -1.32
C SER A 176 -16.58 9.12 0.07
N LEU A 177 -16.97 7.87 0.29
CA LEU A 177 -17.16 7.29 1.64
C LEU A 177 -15.91 6.54 2.07
N ILE A 178 -14.84 7.29 2.35
CA ILE A 178 -13.52 6.74 2.67
C ILE A 178 -13.22 6.93 4.16
N SER A 179 -12.78 5.86 4.83
CA SER A 179 -12.18 5.94 6.18
C SER A 179 -10.67 5.75 6.09
N SER A 180 -9.93 6.42 6.97
CA SER A 180 -8.47 6.36 7.00
C SER A 180 -7.90 6.30 8.41
N ARG A 181 -6.71 5.70 8.53
CA ARG A 181 -5.93 5.60 9.76
C ARG A 181 -4.44 5.69 9.43
N LEU A 182 -3.66 6.23 10.36
CA LEU A 182 -2.21 6.12 10.37
C LEU A 182 -1.84 4.92 11.24
N LEU A 183 -1.01 4.04 10.72
CA LEU A 183 -0.61 2.79 11.38
C LEU A 183 0.90 2.67 11.30
N GLY A 184 1.55 2.45 12.45
CA GLY A 184 2.99 2.19 12.52
C GLY A 184 3.31 0.85 13.14
N HIS A 185 4.55 0.71 13.64
CA HIS A 185 5.06 -0.52 14.26
C HIS A 185 4.11 -1.11 15.31
N SER A 186 3.63 -0.27 16.24
CA SER A 186 2.76 -0.72 17.34
C SER A 186 1.38 -1.22 16.91
N GLN A 187 0.89 -0.82 15.73
CA GLN A 187 -0.38 -1.29 15.18
C GLN A 187 -0.19 -2.44 14.17
N LEU A 188 1.02 -2.70 13.69
CA LEU A 188 1.30 -3.66 12.63
C LEU A 188 2.37 -4.66 13.06
N THR A 189 3.63 -4.22 13.10
CA THR A 189 4.80 -5.06 13.36
C THR A 189 4.73 -5.78 14.71
N ASP A 190 4.38 -5.05 15.77
CA ASP A 190 4.37 -5.55 17.16
C ASP A 190 3.17 -6.44 17.47
N LEU A 191 2.12 -6.38 16.65
CA LEU A 191 0.97 -7.26 16.78
C LEU A 191 1.29 -8.68 16.28
N SER A 192 0.58 -9.66 16.83
CA SER A 192 0.65 -11.03 16.32
C SER A 192 0.18 -11.10 14.87
N LEU A 193 0.69 -12.08 14.10
CA LEU A 193 0.23 -12.27 12.72
C LEU A 193 -1.28 -12.48 12.64
N GLN A 194 -1.84 -13.20 13.62
CA GLN A 194 -3.27 -13.48 13.72
C GLN A 194 -4.09 -12.22 13.98
N ASP A 195 -3.60 -11.32 14.84
CA ASP A 195 -4.30 -10.08 15.14
C ASP A 195 -4.32 -9.14 13.94
N VAL A 196 -3.19 -8.98 13.25
CA VAL A 196 -3.15 -8.18 12.02
C VAL A 196 -4.06 -8.78 10.95
N GLN A 197 -4.03 -10.09 10.75
CA GLN A 197 -4.94 -10.78 9.83
C GLN A 197 -6.40 -10.49 10.18
N ARG A 198 -6.77 -10.61 11.46
CA ARG A 198 -8.13 -10.36 11.94
C ARG A 198 -8.54 -8.90 11.68
N HIS A 199 -7.69 -7.93 12.00
CA HIS A 199 -7.98 -6.52 11.77
C HIS A 199 -8.15 -6.20 10.28
N LEU A 200 -7.27 -6.72 9.42
CA LEU A 200 -7.37 -6.56 7.96
C LEU A 200 -8.68 -7.15 7.43
N TYR A 201 -9.02 -8.37 7.85
CA TYR A 201 -10.28 -9.01 7.49
C TYR A 201 -11.48 -8.15 7.92
N THR A 202 -11.50 -7.68 9.17
CA THR A 202 -12.59 -6.84 9.68
C THR A 202 -12.74 -5.53 8.92
N ILE A 203 -11.64 -4.84 8.61
CA ILE A 203 -11.66 -3.54 7.93
C ILE A 203 -12.13 -3.69 6.48
N MET A 204 -11.78 -4.80 5.82
CA MET A 204 -12.13 -5.07 4.43
C MET A 204 -13.39 -5.93 4.27
N ASN A 205 -14.09 -6.26 5.35
CA ASN A 205 -15.35 -6.97 5.26
C ASN A 205 -16.49 -5.99 4.95
N SER A 206 -16.88 -5.89 3.67
CA SER A 206 -18.00 -5.04 3.24
C SER A 206 -19.27 -5.34 4.03
N GLN A 207 -20.01 -4.29 4.39
CA GLN A 207 -21.33 -4.39 5.02
C GLN A 207 -22.40 -4.83 4.03
N VAL A 208 -22.14 -4.66 2.73
CA VAL A 208 -23.01 -5.16 1.66
C VAL A 208 -22.49 -6.54 1.26
N GLU A 209 -23.37 -7.54 1.33
CA GLU A 209 -23.06 -8.92 0.94
C GLU A 209 -22.64 -8.97 -0.53
N GLU A 210 -21.72 -9.88 -0.87
CA GLU A 210 -21.17 -10.07 -2.23
C GLU A 210 -20.35 -8.92 -2.83
N GLU A 211 -20.46 -7.70 -2.30
CA GLU A 211 -19.70 -6.54 -2.77
C GLU A 211 -18.22 -6.63 -2.37
N PRO A 212 -17.27 -6.36 -3.29
CA PRO A 212 -15.85 -6.30 -2.98
C PRO A 212 -15.55 -5.04 -2.15
N SER A 213 -14.63 -5.19 -1.21
CA SER A 213 -13.97 -4.06 -0.55
C SER A 213 -12.57 -3.90 -1.12
N ASN A 214 -12.19 -2.67 -1.42
CA ASN A 214 -10.81 -2.34 -1.76
C ASN A 214 -10.16 -1.59 -0.61
N MET A 215 -8.84 -1.72 -0.49
CA MET A 215 -8.01 -0.98 0.43
C MET A 215 -6.76 -0.45 -0.28
N ILE A 216 -6.31 0.74 0.10
CA ILE A 216 -5.09 1.38 -0.37
C ILE A 216 -4.25 1.69 0.86
N ILE A 217 -2.98 1.26 0.84
CA ILE A 217 -2.00 1.60 1.87
C ILE A 217 -0.94 2.50 1.23
N GLY A 218 -0.78 3.71 1.73
CA GLY A 218 0.33 4.58 1.36
C GLY A 218 1.52 4.35 2.29
N LEU A 219 2.70 4.12 1.73
CA LEU A 219 3.94 3.98 2.52
C LEU A 219 4.56 5.36 2.72
N GLN A 220 3.86 6.22 3.47
CA GLN A 220 4.15 7.65 3.58
C GLN A 220 4.83 8.06 4.90
N GLY A 221 5.13 7.09 5.76
CA GLY A 221 5.75 7.28 7.07
C GLY A 221 7.28 7.26 7.04
N GLY A 222 7.88 6.74 8.11
CA GLY A 222 9.32 6.53 8.22
C GLY A 222 10.11 7.79 8.63
N PRO A 223 11.42 7.83 8.34
CA PRO A 223 12.33 8.87 8.85
C PRO A 223 11.94 10.30 8.44
N GLY A 224 11.31 10.48 7.28
CA GLY A 224 10.93 11.81 6.79
C GLY A 224 10.02 12.56 7.76
N PRO A 225 8.80 12.06 8.03
CA PRO A 225 7.93 12.64 9.05
C PRO A 225 8.48 12.51 10.48
N ARG A 226 9.08 11.36 10.84
CA ARG A 226 9.56 11.06 12.21
C ARG A 226 10.67 11.99 12.67
N ASP A 227 11.68 12.20 11.83
CA ASP A 227 12.92 12.90 12.17
C ASP A 227 12.94 14.35 11.65
N ALA A 228 11.79 14.85 11.17
CA ALA A 228 11.64 16.26 10.84
C ALA A 228 12.02 17.14 12.05
N SER A 229 12.87 18.13 11.82
CA SER A 229 13.30 19.08 12.85
C SER A 229 12.10 19.91 13.35
N GLN A 230 12.14 20.36 14.60
CA GLN A 230 10.97 20.98 15.25
C GLN A 230 10.42 22.19 14.48
N ASP A 231 11.31 23.00 13.91
CA ASP A 231 11.02 24.15 13.06
C ASP A 231 10.36 23.78 11.72
N MET A 232 10.58 22.56 11.22
CA MET A 232 10.03 22.06 9.95
C MET A 232 8.77 21.20 10.10
N ARG A 233 8.35 20.87 11.34
CA ARG A 233 7.17 20.01 11.59
C ARG A 233 5.84 20.67 11.26
N GLY A 234 5.76 22.00 11.38
CA GLY A 234 4.50 22.74 11.27
C GLY A 234 3.41 22.17 12.19
N GLY A 235 2.15 22.25 11.74
CA GLY A 235 0.98 21.70 12.45
C GLY A 235 0.74 20.20 12.22
N LEU A 236 1.75 19.42 11.77
CA LEU A 236 1.56 18.00 11.46
C LEU A 236 1.21 17.20 12.72
N ASN A 237 0.10 16.47 12.66
CA ASN A 237 -0.39 15.62 13.76
C ASN A 237 0.75 14.69 14.25
N PRO A 238 1.04 14.64 15.57
CA PRO A 238 2.09 13.80 16.13
C PRO A 238 2.04 12.33 15.74
N ALA A 239 0.86 11.79 15.43
CA ALA A 239 0.71 10.42 14.95
C ALA A 239 1.56 10.10 13.71
N TRP A 240 1.80 11.08 12.82
CA TRP A 240 2.69 10.89 11.66
C TRP A 240 4.14 10.59 12.02
N ARG A 241 4.59 10.97 13.23
CA ARG A 241 5.95 10.69 13.71
C ARG A 241 6.07 9.29 14.32
N GLN A 242 4.93 8.70 14.69
CA GLN A 242 4.86 7.39 15.34
C GLN A 242 4.42 6.28 14.38
N ALA A 243 3.79 6.67 13.27
CA ALA A 243 3.38 5.80 12.18
C ALA A 243 4.55 5.41 11.25
#